data_AF-Q8YYX8-F1
#
_entry.id   AF-Q8YYX8-F1
#
_cell.length_a   1.000
_cell.length_b   1.000
_cell.length_c   1.000
_cell.angle_alpha   90.00
_cell.angle_beta   90.00
_cell.angle_gamma   90.00
#
_symmetry.space_group_name_H-M   'P 1'
#
loop_
_entity.id
_entity.type
_entity.pdbx_description
1 polymer ?
#
loop_
_entity_poly.entity_id
_entity_poly.type
_entity_poly.pdbx_seq_one_letter_code
_entity_poly.pdbx_strand_id
1 'polypeptide(L)'
;MSLMQNFTKHPMKWLKLSIVALSSSILVWLSGNWGNLVLALPPVKDIPEEILRTEIIIDARSPIDGQPLTAAEYAQLQAQLQISPPPKLSTNIRQTIFLTRMRKFLLQFFPFLNL
;
A
#
# COMPACT_ATOMS: atom_id res chain seq x y z
N MET A 1 -40.53 -17.81 49.95
CA MET A 1 -40.53 -18.85 48.90
C MET A 1 -41.70 -18.64 47.92
N SER A 2 -41.85 -17.46 47.30
CA SER A 2 -42.99 -17.15 46.39
C SER A 2 -42.52 -16.47 45.09
N LEU A 3 -41.30 -15.91 45.09
CA LEU A 3 -40.72 -15.18 43.96
C LEU A 3 -40.28 -16.10 42.80
N MET A 4 -40.01 -17.39 43.05
CA MET A 4 -39.63 -18.37 42.02
C MET A 4 -40.83 -18.99 41.27
N GLN A 5 -42.06 -18.88 41.77
CA GLN A 5 -43.24 -19.50 41.13
C GLN A 5 -43.84 -18.68 39.98
N ASN A 6 -43.57 -17.37 39.90
CA ASN A 6 -44.13 -16.52 38.85
C ASN A 6 -43.43 -16.70 37.48
N PHE A 7 -42.17 -17.16 37.48
CA PHE A 7 -41.42 -17.42 36.25
C PHE A 7 -41.93 -18.65 35.49
N THR A 8 -42.42 -19.67 36.19
CA THR A 8 -42.90 -20.93 35.57
C THR A 8 -44.35 -20.85 35.09
N LYS A 9 -45.12 -19.83 35.50
CA LYS A 9 -46.55 -19.72 35.19
C LYS A 9 -46.85 -19.24 33.77
N HIS A 10 -45.92 -18.54 33.11
CA HIS A 10 -46.14 -17.95 31.79
C HIS A 10 -44.93 -18.06 30.85
N PRO A 11 -44.44 -19.29 30.54
CA PRO A 11 -43.25 -19.50 29.71
C PRO A 11 -43.37 -18.85 28.32
N MET A 12 -44.58 -18.84 27.76
CA MET A 12 -44.85 -18.28 26.44
C MET A 12 -44.78 -16.74 26.39
N LYS A 13 -44.99 -16.04 27.51
CA LYS A 13 -44.87 -14.57 27.56
C LYS A 13 -43.40 -14.14 27.55
N TRP A 14 -42.56 -14.85 28.30
CA TRP A 14 -41.11 -14.63 28.34
C TRP A 14 -40.45 -14.95 26.99
N LEU A 15 -40.87 -16.03 26.33
CA LEU A 15 -40.36 -16.36 25.00
C LEU A 15 -40.64 -15.26 23.97
N LYS A 16 -41.85 -14.70 23.97
CA LYS A 16 -42.23 -13.59 23.07
C LYS A 16 -41.41 -12.33 23.34
N LEU A 17 -41.16 -11.99 24.62
CA LEU A 17 -40.33 -10.84 24.99
C LEU A 17 -38.87 -11.03 24.53
N SER A 18 -38.31 -12.23 24.66
CA SER A 18 -36.95 -12.52 24.18
C SER A 18 -36.84 -12.38 22.65
N ILE A 19 -37.83 -12.85 21.90
CA ILE A 19 -37.85 -12.73 20.43
C ILE A 19 -37.90 -11.26 19.98
N VAL A 20 -38.71 -10.44 20.65
CA VAL A 20 -38.83 -9.00 20.34
C VAL A 20 -37.54 -8.24 20.72
N ALA A 21 -36.89 -8.61 21.83
CA ALA A 21 -35.60 -8.04 22.20
C ALA A 21 -34.50 -8.41 21.19
N LEU A 22 -34.49 -9.66 20.71
CA LEU A 22 -33.51 -10.11 19.73
C LEU A 22 -33.71 -9.41 18.38
N SER A 23 -34.95 -9.27 17.91
CA SER A 23 -35.25 -8.63 16.62
C SER A 23 -34.96 -7.13 16.64
N SER A 24 -35.28 -6.42 17.73
CA SER A 24 -34.97 -4.99 17.86
C SER A 24 -33.46 -4.73 17.89
N SER A 25 -32.68 -5.57 18.57
CA SER A 25 -31.22 -5.47 18.59
C SER A 25 -30.60 -5.65 17.19
N ILE A 26 -31.09 -6.65 16.44
CA ILE A 26 -30.66 -6.89 15.06
C ILE A 26 -31.03 -5.71 14.14
N LEU A 27 -32.22 -5.13 14.32
CA LEU A 27 -32.68 -3.98 13.52
C LEU A 27 -31.82 -2.73 13.78
N VAL A 28 -31.49 -2.46 15.04
CA VAL A 28 -30.59 -1.35 15.42
C VAL A 28 -29.21 -1.56 14.82
N TRP A 29 -28.67 -2.78 14.89
CA TRP A 29 -27.36 -3.11 14.32
C TRP A 29 -27.33 -2.93 12.79
N LEU A 30 -28.37 -3.37 12.08
CA LEU A 30 -28.49 -3.18 10.63
C LEU A 30 -28.62 -1.69 10.25
N SER A 31 -29.36 -0.90 11.02
CA SER A 31 -29.56 0.53 10.75
C SER A 31 -28.28 1.38 10.93
N GLY A 32 -27.37 0.95 11.81
CA GLY A 32 -26.12 1.67 12.09
C GLY A 32 -25.10 1.61 10.94
N ASN A 33 -25.28 0.70 9.97
CA ASN A 33 -24.31 0.49 8.89
C ASN A 33 -24.59 1.32 7.61
N TRP A 34 -25.57 2.22 7.61
CA TRP A 34 -25.93 3.02 6.42
C TRP A 34 -25.13 4.31 6.22
N GLY A 35 -24.10 4.55 7.03
CA GLY A 35 -23.51 5.88 7.18
C GLY A 35 -22.39 6.31 6.22
N ASN A 36 -21.85 5.47 5.33
CA ASN A 36 -20.72 5.89 4.49
C ASN A 36 -20.73 5.22 3.11
N LEU A 37 -21.60 5.70 2.21
CA LEU A 37 -21.31 5.59 0.78
C LEU A 37 -20.20 6.60 0.46
N VAL A 38 -18.95 6.14 0.61
CA VAL A 38 -17.78 6.92 0.17
C VAL A 38 -17.79 6.92 -1.36
N LEU A 39 -18.33 7.99 -1.93
CA LEU A 39 -18.10 8.33 -3.34
C LEU A 39 -16.62 8.67 -3.48
N ALA A 40 -15.83 7.70 -3.92
CA ALA A 40 -14.40 7.82 -4.19
C ALA A 40 -14.14 8.64 -5.47
N LEU A 41 -14.79 9.80 -5.60
CA LEU A 41 -14.42 10.76 -6.62
C LEU A 41 -13.06 11.34 -6.20
N PRO A 42 -12.01 11.20 -7.03
CA PRO A 42 -10.72 11.79 -6.72
C PRO A 42 -10.91 13.31 -6.56
N PRO A 43 -10.26 13.93 -5.57
CA PRO A 43 -10.40 15.35 -5.35
C PRO A 43 -9.87 16.13 -6.56
N VAL A 44 -10.59 17.16 -7.01
CA VAL A 44 -10.33 17.96 -8.24
C VAL A 44 -8.91 18.58 -8.32
N LYS A 45 -8.17 18.58 -7.21
CA LYS A 45 -6.81 19.10 -7.12
C LYS A 45 -5.72 18.09 -7.53
N ASP A 46 -6.09 16.83 -7.77
CA ASP A 46 -5.16 15.85 -8.33
C ASP A 46 -5.13 16.00 -9.86
N ILE A 47 -3.92 16.13 -10.42
CA ILE A 47 -3.72 16.22 -11.87
C ILE A 47 -4.24 14.93 -12.50
N PRO A 48 -5.17 15.00 -13.47
CA PRO A 48 -5.73 13.82 -14.11
C PRO A 48 -4.62 12.97 -14.76
N GLU A 49 -4.78 11.65 -14.71
CA GLU A 49 -3.78 10.71 -15.24
C GLU A 49 -3.50 10.93 -16.72
N GLU A 50 -4.47 11.43 -17.48
CA GLU A 50 -4.34 11.77 -18.89
C GLU A 50 -3.29 12.85 -19.12
N ILE A 51 -3.18 13.83 -18.21
CA ILE A 51 -2.15 14.88 -18.28
C ILE A 51 -0.80 14.29 -17.88
N LEU A 52 -0.75 13.49 -16.81
CA LEU A 52 0.49 12.81 -16.36
C LEU A 52 1.04 11.85 -17.41
N ARG A 53 0.19 11.20 -18.20
CA ARG A 53 0.60 10.34 -19.33
C ARG A 53 1.19 11.12 -20.49
N THR A 54 0.83 12.39 -20.64
CA THR A 54 1.41 13.29 -21.65
C THR A 54 2.60 14.09 -21.15
N GLU A 55 2.84 14.12 -19.84
CA GLU A 55 3.98 14.79 -19.25
C GLU A 55 5.27 14.03 -19.62
N ILE A 56 6.09 14.67 -20.45
CA ILE A 56 7.40 14.13 -20.82
C ILE A 56 8.33 14.40 -19.64
N ILE A 57 8.84 13.34 -19.00
CA ILE A 57 9.79 13.42 -17.89
C ILE A 57 11.04 14.16 -18.37
N ILE A 58 11.15 15.45 -18.04
CA ILE A 58 12.22 16.38 -18.44
C ILE A 58 13.34 16.50 -17.40
N ASP A 59 13.26 15.76 -16.29
CA ASP A 59 14.28 15.75 -15.24
C ASP A 59 15.58 15.03 -15.65
N ALA A 60 15.67 14.53 -16.88
CA ALA A 60 16.90 13.97 -17.42
C ALA A 60 17.98 15.06 -17.51
N ARG A 61 19.16 14.76 -16.96
CA ARG A 61 20.35 15.62 -17.04
C ARG A 61 21.35 15.06 -18.04
N SER A 62 22.07 15.95 -18.73
CA SER A 62 23.20 15.58 -19.58
C SER A 62 24.25 14.80 -18.79
N PRO A 63 24.72 13.63 -19.26
CA PRO A 63 25.76 12.85 -18.59
C PRO A 63 27.12 13.56 -18.49
N ILE A 64 27.34 14.57 -19.33
CA ILE A 64 28.63 15.27 -19.43
C ILE A 64 28.60 16.54 -18.58
N ASP A 65 27.52 17.33 -18.68
CA ASP A 65 27.47 18.70 -18.13
C ASP A 65 26.45 18.86 -16.99
N GLY A 66 25.61 17.86 -16.72
CA GLY A 66 24.57 17.92 -15.67
C GLY A 66 23.44 18.92 -15.95
N GLN A 67 23.42 19.55 -17.13
CA GLN A 67 22.38 20.48 -17.55
C GLN A 67 21.06 19.76 -17.88
N PRO A 68 19.90 20.40 -17.69
CA PRO A 68 18.61 19.79 -18.03
C PRO A 68 18.53 19.56 -19.55
N LEU A 69 18.08 18.37 -19.93
CA LEU A 69 18.03 17.93 -21.32
C LEU A 69 16.63 18.17 -21.90
N THR A 70 16.54 18.60 -23.15
CA THR A 70 15.23 18.71 -23.82
C THR A 70 14.69 17.32 -24.19
N ALA A 71 13.37 17.20 -24.36
CA ALA A 71 12.71 15.93 -24.70
C ALA A 71 13.28 15.28 -25.98
N ALA A 72 13.64 16.08 -26.98
CA ALA A 72 14.19 15.59 -28.24
C ALA A 72 15.62 15.06 -28.07
N GLU A 73 16.46 15.79 -27.33
CA GLU A 73 17.82 15.36 -27.00
C GLU A 73 17.81 14.10 -26.12
N TYR A 74 16.85 13.98 -25.21
CA TYR A 74 16.65 12.77 -24.39
C TYR A 74 16.31 11.55 -25.24
N ALA A 75 15.40 11.68 -26.20
CA ALA A 75 15.05 10.59 -27.11
C ALA A 75 16.27 10.11 -27.92
N GLN A 76 17.11 11.05 -28.37
CA GLN A 76 18.35 10.75 -29.09
C GLN A 76 19.39 10.07 -28.18
N LEU A 77 19.57 10.57 -26.95
CA LEU A 77 20.45 9.97 -25.95
C LEU A 77 20.01 8.54 -25.61
N GLN A 78 18.71 8.33 -25.42
CA GLN A 78 18.13 7.02 -25.11
C GLN A 78 18.33 6.03 -26.25
N ALA A 79 18.23 6.48 -27.51
CA ALA A 79 18.53 5.65 -28.67
C ALA A 79 20.03 5.25 -28.70
N GLN A 80 20.93 6.16 -28.35
CA GLN A 80 22.37 5.88 -28.26
C GLN A 80 22.72 4.92 -27.12
N LEU A 81 22.10 5.10 -25.94
CA LEU A 81 22.32 4.26 -24.77
C LEU A 81 21.79 2.83 -24.94
N GLN A 82 20.74 2.62 -25.75
CA GLN A 82 20.25 1.28 -26.06
C GLN A 82 21.24 0.44 -26.90
N ILE A 83 22.11 1.10 -27.67
CA ILE A 83 23.09 0.44 -28.54
C ILE A 83 24.38 0.13 -27.76
N SER A 84 24.65 0.88 -26.67
CA SER A 84 25.86 0.72 -25.88
C SER A 84 25.65 -0.28 -24.74
N PRO A 85 26.52 -1.29 -24.56
CA PRO A 85 26.46 -2.13 -23.38
C PRO A 85 26.62 -1.25 -22.12
N PRO A 86 25.84 -1.50 -21.05
CA PRO A 86 25.90 -0.67 -19.86
C PRO A 86 27.32 -0.60 -19.32
N PRO A 87 27.79 0.57 -18.86
CA PRO A 87 29.14 0.74 -18.37
C PRO A 87 29.41 -0.26 -17.27
N LYS A 88 30.38 -1.15 -17.48
CA LYS A 88 30.76 -2.16 -16.50
C LYS A 88 31.44 -1.44 -15.34
N LEU A 89 30.88 -1.57 -14.13
CA LEU A 89 31.55 -1.13 -12.90
C LEU A 89 32.98 -1.70 -12.85
N SER A 90 33.92 -0.90 -12.33
CA SER A 90 35.29 -1.35 -12.13
C SER A 90 35.30 -2.65 -11.31
N THR A 91 36.24 -3.54 -11.64
CA THR A 91 36.33 -4.86 -11.01
C THR A 91 36.45 -4.77 -9.49
N ASN A 92 37.19 -3.77 -8.99
CA ASN A 92 37.37 -3.52 -7.56
C ASN A 92 36.04 -3.13 -6.86
N ILE A 93 35.26 -2.20 -7.43
CA ILE A 93 33.98 -1.79 -6.85
C ILE A 93 32.99 -2.96 -6.82
N ARG A 94 32.94 -3.75 -7.90
CA ARG A 94 32.10 -4.96 -7.98
C ARG A 94 32.45 -5.96 -6.87
N GLN A 95 33.74 -6.20 -6.65
CA GLN A 95 34.22 -7.09 -5.60
C GLN A 95 33.85 -6.58 -4.21
N THR A 96 34.07 -5.29 -3.94
CA THR A 96 33.72 -4.69 -2.65
C THR A 96 32.22 -4.80 -2.36
N ILE A 97 31.35 -4.49 -3.34
CA ILE A 97 29.90 -4.63 -3.19
C ILE A 97 29.51 -6.09 -2.90
N PHE A 98 30.12 -7.04 -3.61
CA PHE A 98 29.88 -8.46 -3.41
C PHE A 98 30.26 -8.92 -1.98
N LEU A 99 31.46 -8.55 -1.51
CA LEU A 99 31.93 -8.87 -0.16
C LEU A 99 31.04 -8.24 0.92
N THR A 100 30.59 -7.00 0.73
CA THR A 100 29.68 -6.33 1.67
C THR A 100 28.32 -7.01 1.73
N ARG A 101 27.75 -7.41 0.59
CA ARG A 101 26.50 -8.17 0.55
C ARG A 101 26.64 -9.52 1.24
N MET A 102 27.75 -10.22 1.01
CA MET A 102 28.05 -11.49 1.68
C MET A 102 28.19 -11.31 3.20
N ARG A 103 28.94 -10.30 3.67
CA ARG A 103 29.03 -9.97 5.10
C ARG A 103 27.65 -9.72 5.69
N LYS A 104 26.82 -8.91 5.04
CA LYS A 104 25.46 -8.60 5.52
C LYS A 104 24.60 -9.86 5.63
N PHE A 105 24.68 -10.74 4.63
CA PHE A 105 23.98 -12.03 4.66
C PHE A 105 24.46 -12.88 5.84
N LEU A 106 25.77 -13.03 6.05
CA LEU A 106 26.32 -13.80 7.16
C LEU A 106 25.86 -13.25 8.53
N LEU A 107 25.90 -11.93 8.73
CA LEU A 107 25.43 -11.30 9.97
C LEU A 107 23.91 -11.45 10.17
N GLN A 108 23.14 -11.52 9.09
CA GLN A 108 21.68 -11.73 9.17
C GLN A 108 21.33 -13.15 9.63
N PHE A 109 22.03 -14.18 9.14
CA PHE A 109 21.78 -15.57 9.51
C PHE A 109 22.46 -15.98 10.82
N PHE A 110 23.59 -15.35 11.14
CA PHE A 110 24.38 -15.66 12.31
C PHE A 110 24.57 -14.40 13.19
N PRO A 111 23.52 -13.97 13.91
CA PRO A 111 23.54 -12.74 14.70
C PRO A 111 24.50 -12.79 15.90
N PHE A 112 25.15 -13.94 16.14
CA PHE A 112 26.15 -14.13 17.19
C PHE A 112 27.59 -13.88 16.70
N LEU A 113 27.83 -13.78 15.39
CA LEU A 113 29.10 -13.26 14.87
C LEU A 113 29.13 -11.74 15.11
N ASN A 114 29.52 -11.32 16.30
CA ASN A 114 29.79 -9.91 16.62
C ASN A 114 31.08 -9.46 15.88
N LEU A 115 30.96 -9.17 14.57
CA LEU A 115 32.05 -8.72 13.68
C LEU A 115 31.80 -7.30 13.11
#